data_AF-A0AAW3WNY6-F1
#
_entry.id   AF-A0AAW3WNY6-F1
#
_cell.length_a   1.000
_cell.length_b   1.000
_cell.length_c   1.000
_cell.angle_alpha   90.00
_cell.angle_beta   90.00
_cell.angle_gamma   90.00
#
_symmetry.space_group_name_H-M   'P 1'
#
loop_
_entity.id
_entity.type
_entity.pdbx_description
1 polymer ?
#
loop_
_entity_poly.entity_id
_entity_poly.type
_entity_poly.pdbx_seq_one_letter_code
_entity_poly.pdbx_strand_id
1 'polypeptide(L)'
;MKKSAIVLLAGLFCHATVAVEREENTFIYQKPDGEIRLSAVPANDQQARFLINTNVDMHVCEVEGIATAIADTPQHTTLEWRNESQCVITLTWGENRVKVNATEECNSYCGMNAGNSLSGVYK
;
A
#
# COMPACT_ATOMS: atom_id res chain seq x y z
N MET A 1 -0.60 -32.45 43.14
CA MET A 1 -1.16 -31.13 42.77
C MET A 1 -2.18 -31.35 41.64
N LYS A 2 -3.34 -30.70 41.76
CA LYS A 2 -4.61 -31.11 41.14
C LYS A 2 -4.58 -31.09 39.61
N LYS A 3 -5.02 -32.22 39.04
CA LYS A 3 -5.58 -32.30 37.68
C LYS A 3 -6.91 -31.56 37.67
N SER A 4 -7.09 -30.65 36.73
CA SER A 4 -8.41 -30.15 36.35
C SER A 4 -8.51 -30.21 34.83
N ALA A 5 -9.25 -31.21 34.35
CA ALA A 5 -9.78 -31.21 33.00
C ALA A 5 -10.93 -30.19 32.95
N ILE A 6 -10.91 -29.29 31.98
CA ILE A 6 -12.13 -28.64 31.49
C ILE A 6 -12.38 -29.21 30.11
N VAL A 7 -13.36 -30.09 30.07
CA VAL A 7 -14.07 -30.55 28.88
C VAL A 7 -14.77 -29.32 28.29
N LEU A 8 -14.44 -28.94 27.06
CA LEU A 8 -15.33 -28.14 26.23
C LEU A 8 -15.84 -29.04 25.12
N LEU A 9 -17.16 -29.18 25.10
CA LEU A 9 -17.89 -30.02 24.18
C LEU A 9 -17.56 -29.66 22.74
N ALA A 10 -17.34 -30.71 21.94
CA ALA A 10 -17.36 -30.63 20.49
C ALA A 10 -18.76 -30.18 20.03
N GLY A 11 -18.90 -28.87 19.81
CA GLY A 11 -19.99 -28.27 19.07
C GLY A 11 -19.66 -28.32 17.59
N LEU A 12 -20.35 -29.22 16.89
CA LEU A 12 -20.29 -29.46 15.46
C LEU A 12 -20.87 -28.24 14.71
N PHE A 13 -20.05 -27.24 14.41
CA PHE A 13 -20.30 -26.32 13.31
C PHE A 13 -18.97 -26.00 12.65
N CYS A 14 -18.75 -26.61 11.49
CA CYS A 14 -17.76 -26.15 10.51
C CYS A 14 -18.18 -24.78 9.98
N HIS A 15 -18.08 -23.74 10.80
CA HIS A 15 -17.75 -22.44 10.27
C HIS A 15 -16.24 -22.45 10.24
N ALA A 16 -15.68 -22.65 9.05
CA ALA A 16 -14.30 -22.26 8.81
C ALA A 16 -14.18 -20.83 9.36
N THR A 17 -13.56 -20.69 10.52
CA THR A 17 -12.97 -19.43 10.91
C THR A 17 -11.96 -19.18 9.82
N VAL A 18 -12.37 -18.43 8.80
CA VAL A 18 -11.44 -17.78 7.90
C VAL A 18 -10.65 -16.89 8.84
N ALA A 19 -9.53 -17.43 9.33
CA ALA A 19 -8.49 -16.62 9.88
C ALA A 19 -8.13 -15.68 8.74
N VAL A 20 -8.62 -14.45 8.83
CA VAL A 20 -7.97 -13.34 8.15
C VAL A 20 -6.57 -13.35 8.73
N GLU A 21 -5.63 -13.96 8.02
CA GLU A 21 -4.22 -13.72 8.27
C GLU A 21 -4.03 -12.22 8.12
N ARG A 22 -3.89 -11.56 9.26
CA ARG A 22 -3.69 -10.13 9.34
C ARG A 22 -2.24 -9.93 8.89
N GLU A 23 -2.04 -9.48 7.66
CA GLU A 23 -0.79 -8.85 7.24
C GLU A 23 -0.72 -7.52 8.00
N GLU A 24 -0.33 -7.58 9.28
CA GLU A 24 -0.59 -6.52 10.27
C GLU A 24 0.07 -5.21 9.85
N ASN A 25 -0.75 -4.20 9.52
CA ASN A 25 -0.40 -2.80 9.19
C ASN A 25 -0.11 -2.46 7.72
N THR A 26 -0.75 -3.17 6.78
CA THR A 26 -0.85 -2.69 5.38
C THR A 26 -2.19 -2.03 5.12
N PHE A 27 -2.17 -0.76 4.71
CA PHE A 27 -3.33 -0.05 4.15
C PHE A 27 -3.40 -0.28 2.65
N ILE A 28 -4.59 -0.59 2.14
CA ILE A 28 -4.82 -0.87 0.72
C ILE A 28 -5.83 0.15 0.20
N TYR A 29 -5.49 0.83 -0.88
CA TYR A 29 -6.37 1.78 -1.58
C TYR A 29 -6.43 1.44 -3.07
N GLN A 30 -7.57 1.66 -3.69
CA GLN A 30 -7.80 1.25 -5.08
C GLN A 30 -8.33 2.39 -5.94
N LYS A 31 -8.04 2.30 -7.23
CA LYS A 31 -8.68 3.04 -8.32
C LYS A 31 -9.04 2.03 -9.44
N PRO A 32 -9.83 2.40 -10.47
CA PRO A 32 -10.33 1.44 -11.46
C PRO A 32 -9.26 0.58 -12.15
N ASP A 33 -8.06 1.13 -12.31
CA ASP A 33 -6.93 0.56 -13.05
C ASP A 33 -5.71 0.30 -12.15
N GLY A 34 -5.85 0.29 -10.82
CA GLY A 34 -4.72 -0.01 -9.94
C GLY A 34 -4.98 -0.01 -8.45
N GLU A 35 -3.99 -0.50 -7.72
CA GLU A 35 -3.94 -0.61 -6.27
C GLU A 35 -2.66 0.04 -5.74
N ILE A 36 -2.74 0.64 -4.55
CA ILE A 36 -1.58 1.02 -3.76
C ILE A 36 -1.69 0.37 -2.38
N ARG A 37 -0.59 -0.22 -1.93
CA ARG A 37 -0.40 -0.74 -0.58
C ARG A 37 0.59 0.15 0.16
N LEU A 38 0.28 0.51 1.39
CA LEU A 38 1.16 1.29 2.28
C LEU A 38 1.37 0.55 3.59
N SER A 39 2.61 0.42 4.03
CA SER A 39 2.93 -0.16 5.33
C SER A 39 4.02 0.64 6.05
N ALA A 40 3.99 0.58 7.38
CA ALA A 40 4.96 1.30 8.21
C ALA A 40 6.37 0.71 8.07
N VAL A 41 7.39 1.56 8.13
CA VAL A 41 8.78 1.11 8.30
C VAL A 41 9.07 0.99 9.81
N PRO A 42 9.46 -0.19 10.31
CA PRO A 42 9.75 -0.37 11.73
C PRO A 42 10.78 0.65 12.24
N ALA A 43 10.48 1.30 13.37
CA ALA A 43 11.31 2.33 13.99
C ALA A 43 11.61 3.58 13.13
N ASN A 44 10.81 3.84 12.08
CA ASN A 44 10.89 5.07 11.31
C ASN A 44 9.48 5.59 10.95
N ASP A 45 9.01 6.57 11.72
CA ASP A 45 7.70 7.22 11.55
C ASP A 45 7.66 8.22 10.39
N GLN A 46 8.83 8.61 9.87
CA GLN A 46 8.96 9.47 8.69
C GLN A 46 9.01 8.69 7.38
N GLN A 47 8.87 7.36 7.42
CA GLN A 47 8.95 6.51 6.23
C GLN A 47 7.77 5.56 6.13
N ALA A 48 7.33 5.34 4.90
CA ALA A 48 6.36 4.31 4.56
C ALA A 48 6.87 3.48 3.39
N ARG A 49 6.72 2.16 3.50
CA ARG A 49 6.87 1.27 2.35
C ARG A 49 5.61 1.38 1.51
N PHE A 50 5.78 1.44 0.19
CA PHE A 50 4.66 1.41 -0.74
C PHE A 50 4.88 0.36 -1.82
N LEU A 51 3.77 -0.14 -2.37
CA LEU A 51 3.69 -0.92 -3.59
C LEU A 51 2.51 -0.39 -4.40
N ILE A 52 2.75 0.15 -5.59
CA ILE A 52 1.72 0.56 -6.55
C ILE A 52 1.72 -0.45 -7.67
N ASN A 53 0.55 -1.00 -8.00
CA ASN A 53 0.37 -1.86 -9.16
C ASN A 53 -0.79 -1.30 -10.00
N THR A 54 -0.53 -1.05 -11.27
CA THR A 54 -1.52 -0.52 -12.22
C THR A 54 -1.54 -1.35 -13.50
N ASN A 55 -2.69 -1.43 -14.15
CA ASN A 55 -2.86 -2.12 -15.41
C ASN A 55 -3.81 -1.32 -16.31
N VAL A 56 -3.27 -0.76 -17.39
CA VAL A 56 -4.04 -0.01 -18.41
C VAL A 56 -3.79 -0.63 -19.77
N ASP A 57 -4.84 -1.05 -20.47
CA ASP A 57 -4.78 -1.60 -21.83
C ASP A 57 -3.74 -2.74 -21.99
N MET A 58 -3.64 -3.62 -20.98
CA MET A 58 -2.66 -4.73 -20.89
C MET A 58 -1.21 -4.30 -20.62
N HIS A 59 -0.99 -3.03 -20.29
CA HIS A 59 0.29 -2.52 -19.83
C HIS A 59 0.32 -2.46 -18.30
N VAL A 60 1.06 -3.39 -17.69
CA VAL A 60 1.25 -3.46 -16.25
C VAL A 60 2.43 -2.57 -15.85
N CYS A 61 2.24 -1.81 -14.78
CA CYS A 61 3.27 -1.01 -14.13
C CYS A 61 3.22 -1.28 -12.63
N GLU A 62 4.32 -1.81 -12.11
CA GLU A 62 4.50 -2.09 -10.68
C GLU A 62 5.69 -1.28 -10.17
N VAL A 63 5.48 -0.51 -9.11
CA VAL A 63 6.54 0.27 -8.45
C VAL A 63 6.48 0.03 -6.96
N GLU A 64 7.61 -0.35 -6.37
CA GLU A 64 7.77 -0.45 -4.92
C GLU A 64 8.92 0.41 -4.40
N GLY A 65 8.82 0.83 -3.16
CA GLY A 65 9.87 1.65 -2.54
C GLY A 65 9.58 2.03 -1.10
N ILE A 66 10.50 2.81 -0.53
CA ILE A 66 10.34 3.46 0.77
C ILE A 66 10.29 4.96 0.53
N ALA A 67 9.11 5.55 0.71
CA ALA A 67 8.90 6.98 0.59
C ALA A 67 9.17 7.67 1.94
N THR A 68 9.75 8.86 1.89
CA THR A 68 10.12 9.66 3.07
C THR A 68 9.22 10.89 3.17
N ALA A 69 8.79 11.23 4.38
CA ALA A 69 7.96 12.39 4.65
C ALA A 69 8.72 13.69 4.30
N ILE A 70 8.09 14.52 3.47
CA ILE A 70 8.60 15.84 3.08
C ILE A 70 7.72 16.99 3.60
N ALA A 71 6.48 16.68 4.00
CA ALA A 71 5.60 17.59 4.69
C ALA A 71 4.60 16.80 5.53
N ASP A 72 4.27 17.30 6.71
CA ASP A 72 3.28 16.70 7.59
C ASP A 72 2.34 17.78 8.13
N THR A 73 1.04 17.52 8.03
CA THR A 73 -0.02 18.44 8.47
C THR A 73 -1.05 17.66 9.26
N PRO A 74 -1.90 18.31 10.07
CA PRO A 74 -2.95 17.61 10.80
C PRO A 74 -3.96 16.86 9.92
N GLN A 75 -4.02 17.14 8.61
CA GLN A 75 -4.97 16.53 7.68
C GLN A 75 -4.34 15.47 6.76
N HIS A 76 -3.04 15.55 6.51
CA HIS A 76 -2.35 14.69 5.56
C HIS A 76 -0.84 14.71 5.76
N THR A 77 -0.21 13.60 5.41
CA THR A 77 1.24 13.46 5.29
C THR A 77 1.61 13.35 3.82
N THR A 78 2.66 14.06 3.41
CA THR A 78 3.21 13.99 2.05
C THR A 78 4.53 13.25 2.08
N LEU A 79 4.63 12.17 1.32
CA LEU A 79 5.81 11.31 1.19
C LEU A 79 6.37 11.44 -0.23
N GLU A 80 7.69 11.40 -0.37
CA GLU A 80 8.37 11.35 -1.67
C GLU A 80 9.26 10.11 -1.77
N TRP A 81 9.24 9.47 -2.93
CA TRP A 81 10.22 8.47 -3.34
C TRP A 81 10.79 8.84 -4.71
N ARG A 82 12.06 8.50 -4.92
CA ARG A 82 12.79 8.71 -6.16
C ARG A 82 13.66 7.51 -6.47
N ASN A 83 13.66 7.06 -7.72
CA ASN A 83 14.61 6.04 -8.20
C ASN A 83 15.81 6.65 -8.94
N GLU A 84 16.74 5.78 -9.33
CA GLU A 84 17.96 6.13 -10.09
C GLU A 84 17.64 6.71 -11.48
N SER A 85 16.48 6.37 -12.05
CA SER A 85 15.99 6.87 -13.34
C SER A 85 15.25 8.20 -13.24
N GLN A 86 15.34 8.88 -12.10
CA GLN A 86 14.68 10.17 -11.82
C GLN A 86 13.14 10.13 -11.81
N CYS A 87 12.51 8.94 -11.83
CA CYS A 87 11.07 8.82 -11.55
C CYS A 87 10.82 9.25 -10.10
N VAL A 88 9.95 10.25 -9.94
CA VAL A 88 9.53 10.75 -8.63
C VAL A 88 8.08 10.41 -8.41
N ILE A 89 7.79 9.82 -7.25
CA ILE A 89 6.44 9.53 -6.79
C ILE A 89 6.20 10.31 -5.51
N THR A 90 5.20 11.20 -5.54
CA THR A 90 4.69 11.89 -4.36
C THR A 90 3.37 11.25 -3.93
N LEU A 91 3.29 10.85 -2.67
CA LEU A 91 2.11 10.29 -2.03
C LEU A 91 1.56 11.30 -1.03
N THR A 92 0.36 11.83 -1.27
CA THR A 92 -0.37 12.61 -0.26
C THR A 92 -1.38 11.68 0.40
N TRP A 93 -1.03 11.20 1.59
CA TRP A 93 -1.83 10.25 2.36
C TRP A 93 -2.73 10.99 3.36
N GLY A 94 -4.04 10.73 3.29
CA GLY A 94 -5.03 11.19 4.27
C GLY A 94 -5.99 10.03 4.65
N GLU A 95 -6.94 10.30 5.56
CA GLU A 95 -7.68 9.26 6.29
C GLU A 95 -8.26 8.11 5.43
N ASN A 96 -8.81 8.40 4.25
CA ASN A 96 -9.48 7.40 3.40
C ASN A 96 -9.04 7.43 1.94
N ARG A 97 -7.88 8.01 1.64
CA ARG A 97 -7.37 8.09 0.26
C ARG A 97 -5.89 8.40 0.22
N VAL A 98 -5.29 8.01 -0.89
CA VAL A 98 -3.93 8.42 -1.28
C VAL A 98 -4.01 9.10 -2.64
N LYS A 99 -3.53 10.35 -2.71
CA LYS A 99 -3.27 10.99 -4.00
C LYS A 99 -1.83 10.67 -4.40
N VAL A 100 -1.66 10.04 -5.55
CA VAL A 100 -0.37 9.73 -6.15
C VAL A 100 -0.10 10.69 -7.29
N ASN A 101 1.09 11.28 -7.30
CA ASN A 101 1.61 12.06 -8.42
C ASN A 101 2.97 11.46 -8.84
N ALA A 102 3.01 10.87 -10.02
CA ALA A 102 4.22 10.35 -10.65
C ALA A 102 4.70 11.32 -11.75
N THR A 103 6.00 11.56 -11.83
CA THR A 103 6.58 12.42 -12.89
C THR A 103 6.68 11.69 -14.22
N GLU A 104 6.91 12.43 -15.31
CA GLU A 104 7.00 11.86 -16.66
C GLU A 104 8.16 10.85 -16.79
N GLU A 105 9.22 11.00 -16.00
CA GLU A 105 10.36 10.08 -15.96
C GLU A 105 9.95 8.67 -15.53
N CYS A 106 8.80 8.50 -14.84
CA CYS A 106 8.25 7.18 -14.52
C CYS A 106 7.82 6.38 -15.77
N ASN A 107 7.62 7.03 -16.92
CA ASN A 107 7.40 6.34 -18.19
C ASN A 107 8.65 5.58 -18.68
N SER A 108 9.85 5.99 -18.27
CA SER A 108 11.08 5.24 -18.57
C SER A 108 11.15 3.93 -17.78
N TYR A 109 10.58 3.93 -16.57
CA TYR A 109 10.55 2.78 -15.67
C TYR A 109 9.43 1.79 -16.06
N CYS A 110 8.22 2.29 -16.30
CA CYS A 110 7.06 1.44 -16.57
C CYS A 110 6.74 1.22 -18.06
N GLY A 111 7.49 1.85 -18.97
CA GLY A 111 7.13 1.93 -20.37
C GLY A 111 6.13 3.08 -20.64
N MET A 112 6.20 3.59 -21.86
CA MET A 112 5.34 4.68 -22.33
C MET A 112 3.87 4.25 -22.19
N ASN A 113 3.03 5.13 -21.62
CA ASN A 113 1.62 4.93 -21.23
C ASN A 113 1.36 4.35 -19.83
N ALA A 114 2.20 3.43 -19.33
CA ALA A 114 2.00 2.82 -18.01
C ALA A 114 2.65 3.61 -16.86
N GLY A 115 3.64 4.48 -17.14
CA GLY A 115 4.13 5.41 -16.11
C GLY A 115 3.05 6.40 -15.65
N ASN A 116 2.25 6.90 -16.59
CA ASN A 116 1.15 7.82 -16.29
C ASN A 116 0.01 7.17 -15.50
N SER A 117 -0.16 5.84 -15.59
CA SER A 117 -1.20 5.14 -14.84
C SER A 117 -0.93 5.08 -13.34
N LEU A 118 0.30 5.35 -12.88
CA LEU A 118 0.61 5.48 -11.44
C LEU A 118 -0.12 6.66 -10.78
N SER A 119 -0.33 7.74 -11.52
CA SER A 119 -0.96 8.95 -11.00
C SER A 119 -2.46 8.75 -10.80
N GLY A 120 -3.00 9.36 -9.75
CA GLY A 120 -4.44 9.30 -9.48
C GLY A 120 -4.79 9.42 -8.01
N VAL A 121 -6.09 9.25 -7.72
CA VAL A 121 -6.60 9.16 -6.35
C VAL A 121 -7.06 7.74 -6.10
N TYR A 122 -6.42 7.09 -5.15
CA TYR A 122 -6.76 5.75 -4.66
C TYR A 122 -7.62 5.92 -3.40
N LYS A 123 -8.69 5.14 -3.27
CA LYS A 123 -9.66 5.21 -2.16
C LYS A 123 -9.90 3.84 -1.54
#